data_AF-A0A2I0NDX9-F1
#
_entry.id   AF-A0A2I0NDX9-F1
#
_cell.length_a   1.000
_cell.length_b   1.000
_cell.length_c   1.000
_cell.angle_alpha   90.00
_cell.angle_beta   90.00
_cell.angle_gamma   90.00
#
_symmetry.space_group_name_H-M   'P 1'
#
loop_
_entity.id
_entity.type
_entity.pdbx_description
1 polymer ?
#
loop_
_entity_poly.entity_id
_entity_poly.type
_entity_poly.pdbx_seq_one_letter_code
_entity_poly.pdbx_strand_id
1 'polypeptide(L)'
;MRKTITAITASLLFCVGLFIFAQGGLFLELEKPANGWSTARLIPIKGRTNVSDKYITLVYNGIPFKLPVTSGNFERQFVAAPGLNNIVAFSEQRGTRILDQISFYSKAPSRDLKIFLTWDTDGTDVDLWVTEPTGEKCYYGFKNSKIGGSLDVDVTTGFGPEVYTLARAVPGNYKIELKYYSDNNFPQTEAKITVVLYEGTARETIREYETMLTKTGSEVVVETLTLE
;
A
#
# COMPACT_ATOMS: atom_id res chain seq x y z
N MET A 1 -2.19 -45.28 -61.50
CA MET A 1 -2.82 -45.61 -60.20
C MET A 1 -2.75 -44.38 -59.31
N ARG A 2 -3.91 -43.75 -59.03
CA ARG A 2 -4.03 -42.56 -58.17
C ARG A 2 -3.79 -42.96 -56.71
N LYS A 3 -2.84 -42.29 -56.02
CA LYS A 3 -2.67 -42.43 -54.57
C LYS A 3 -3.62 -41.44 -53.88
N THR A 4 -4.62 -41.98 -53.20
CA THR A 4 -5.56 -41.24 -52.36
C THR A 4 -4.83 -40.83 -51.08
N ILE A 5 -4.75 -39.53 -50.80
CA ILE A 5 -4.23 -39.00 -49.54
C ILE A 5 -5.41 -38.86 -48.59
N THR A 6 -5.45 -39.70 -47.56
CA THR A 6 -6.44 -39.61 -46.48
C THR A 6 -5.97 -38.55 -45.50
N ALA A 7 -6.64 -37.40 -45.47
CA ALA A 7 -6.41 -36.37 -44.45
C ALA A 7 -7.00 -36.85 -43.12
N ILE A 8 -6.15 -37.04 -42.11
CA ILE A 8 -6.58 -37.26 -40.72
C ILE A 8 -6.76 -35.88 -40.10
N THR A 9 -8.01 -35.46 -39.92
CA THR A 9 -8.34 -34.29 -39.10
C THR A 9 -8.11 -34.65 -37.63
N ALA A 10 -7.01 -34.18 -37.07
CA ALA A 10 -6.79 -34.21 -35.62
C ALA A 10 -7.61 -33.08 -35.00
N SER A 11 -8.74 -33.42 -34.38
CA SER A 11 -9.49 -32.49 -33.55
C SER A 11 -8.66 -32.20 -32.29
N LEU A 12 -8.10 -30.99 -32.22
CA LEU A 12 -7.38 -30.50 -31.05
C LEU A 12 -8.40 -30.25 -29.94
N LEU A 13 -8.53 -31.19 -29.00
CA LEU A 13 -9.36 -31.03 -27.82
C LEU A 13 -8.67 -30.00 -26.90
N PHE A 14 -9.16 -28.77 -26.88
CA PHE A 14 -8.75 -27.78 -25.89
C PHE A 14 -9.36 -28.20 -24.54
N CYS A 15 -8.63 -29.00 -23.78
CA CYS A 15 -8.96 -29.25 -22.38
C CYS A 15 -8.72 -27.93 -21.63
N VAL A 16 -9.74 -27.08 -21.57
CA VAL A 16 -9.80 -26.05 -20.52
C VAL A 16 -9.92 -26.84 -19.23
N GLY A 17 -8.80 -27.04 -18.54
CA GLY A 17 -8.79 -27.63 -17.22
C GLY A 17 -9.66 -26.77 -16.32
N LEU A 18 -10.89 -27.21 -16.06
CA LEU A 18 -11.62 -26.76 -14.89
C LEU A 18 -10.82 -27.27 -13.69
N PHE A 19 -10.01 -26.38 -13.09
CA PHE A 19 -9.54 -26.61 -11.74
C PHE A 19 -10.76 -26.57 -10.84
N ILE A 20 -11.31 -27.75 -10.56
CA ILE A 20 -12.20 -27.94 -9.42
C ILE A 20 -11.29 -27.81 -8.20
N PHE A 21 -11.18 -26.59 -7.66
CA PHE A 21 -10.62 -26.41 -6.34
C PHE A 21 -11.45 -27.26 -5.38
N ALA A 22 -10.78 -28.16 -4.66
CA ALA A 22 -11.40 -28.87 -3.56
C ALA A 22 -12.06 -27.84 -2.62
N GLN A 23 -13.37 -27.96 -2.40
CA GLN A 23 -14.04 -27.21 -1.35
C GLN A 23 -13.40 -27.58 -0.01
N GLY A 24 -12.79 -26.61 0.69
CA GLY A 24 -12.54 -26.73 2.13
C GLY A 24 -11.29 -26.07 2.72
N GLY A 25 -10.35 -25.58 1.91
CA GLY A 25 -9.11 -24.93 2.41
C GLY A 25 -9.24 -23.41 2.57
N LEU A 26 -8.58 -22.84 3.59
CA LEU A 26 -8.32 -21.40 3.63
C LEU A 26 -7.33 -21.04 2.52
N PHE A 27 -7.56 -19.92 1.84
CA PHE A 27 -6.67 -19.38 0.82
C PHE A 27 -6.55 -17.86 0.93
N LEU A 28 -5.42 -17.36 0.44
CA LEU A 28 -5.12 -15.96 0.22
C LEU A 28 -4.34 -15.91 -1.08
N GLU A 29 -4.75 -15.07 -2.03
CA GLU A 29 -4.13 -14.96 -3.35
C GLU A 29 -4.03 -13.49 -3.78
N LEU A 30 -2.83 -13.06 -4.15
CA LEU A 30 -2.55 -11.78 -4.77
C LEU A 30 -2.78 -11.87 -6.28
N GLU A 31 -3.59 -10.95 -6.81
CA GLU A 31 -3.90 -10.86 -8.24
C GLU A 31 -3.19 -9.70 -8.93
N LYS A 32 -2.89 -8.65 -8.15
CA LYS A 32 -2.14 -7.47 -8.59
C LYS A 32 -1.11 -7.05 -7.55
N PRO A 33 0.05 -6.53 -7.98
CA PRO A 33 0.48 -6.33 -9.37
C PRO A 33 0.74 -7.65 -10.10
N ALA A 34 0.69 -7.64 -11.44
CA ALA A 34 1.20 -8.79 -12.19
C ALA A 34 2.72 -8.86 -11.99
N ASN A 35 3.27 -10.07 -11.88
CA ASN A 35 4.70 -10.29 -11.89
C ASN A 35 5.34 -9.59 -13.12
N GLY A 36 6.55 -9.06 -12.95
CA GLY A 36 7.30 -8.44 -14.04
C GLY A 36 7.64 -6.96 -13.80
N TRP A 37 7.44 -6.11 -14.80
CA TRP A 37 7.88 -4.71 -14.78
C TRP A 37 6.72 -3.72 -14.82
N SER A 38 6.84 -2.62 -14.08
CA SER A 38 5.92 -1.49 -14.12
C SER A 38 6.66 -0.15 -14.29
N THR A 39 6.00 0.83 -14.92
CA THR A 39 6.43 2.24 -14.95
C THR A 39 5.48 3.15 -14.19
N ALA A 40 4.37 2.61 -13.65
CA ALA A 40 3.38 3.39 -12.95
C ALA A 40 3.90 3.80 -11.56
N ARG A 41 3.59 5.05 -11.16
CA ARG A 41 3.89 5.57 -9.82
C ARG A 41 3.01 4.92 -8.76
N LEU A 42 1.71 4.81 -9.05
CA LEU A 42 0.72 4.17 -8.20
C LEU A 42 0.44 2.76 -8.69
N ILE A 43 0.53 1.79 -7.79
CA ILE A 43 0.32 0.38 -8.08
C ILE A 43 -0.86 -0.12 -7.26
N PRO A 44 -1.89 -0.69 -7.90
CA PRO A 44 -2.91 -1.42 -7.18
C PRO A 44 -2.31 -2.73 -6.67
N ILE A 45 -2.44 -2.96 -5.38
CA ILE A 45 -2.30 -4.27 -4.77
C ILE A 45 -3.70 -4.81 -4.56
N LYS A 46 -4.03 -5.93 -5.21
CA LYS A 46 -5.36 -6.54 -5.17
C LYS A 46 -5.23 -8.04 -4.96
N GLY A 47 -6.22 -8.62 -4.32
CA GLY A 47 -6.31 -10.06 -4.22
C GLY A 47 -7.64 -10.55 -3.66
N ARG A 48 -7.71 -11.86 -3.50
CA ARG A 48 -8.88 -12.57 -2.97
C ARG A 48 -8.50 -13.50 -1.84
N THR A 49 -9.47 -13.77 -0.99
CA THR A 49 -9.30 -14.66 0.14
C THR A 49 -10.65 -15.15 0.65
N ASN A 50 -10.66 -16.32 1.29
CA ASN A 50 -11.80 -16.80 2.08
C ASN A 50 -11.50 -16.81 3.59
N VAL A 51 -10.43 -16.15 4.05
CA VAL A 51 -10.20 -15.97 5.48
C VAL A 51 -11.38 -15.19 6.09
N SER A 52 -11.73 -15.53 7.32
CA SER A 52 -12.86 -14.88 8.00
C SER A 52 -12.48 -13.54 8.64
N ASP A 53 -11.19 -13.20 8.66
CA ASP A 53 -10.70 -11.96 9.25
C ASP A 53 -11.22 -10.74 8.47
N LYS A 54 -11.50 -9.65 9.18
CA LYS A 54 -11.99 -8.40 8.58
C LYS A 54 -10.94 -7.72 7.70
N TYR A 55 -9.67 -8.05 7.88
CA TYR A 55 -8.55 -7.53 7.12
C TYR A 55 -7.45 -8.59 7.01
N ILE A 56 -6.57 -8.43 6.02
CA ILE A 56 -5.29 -9.14 5.95
C ILE A 56 -4.16 -8.18 6.32
N THR A 57 -3.00 -8.73 6.68
CA THR A 57 -1.76 -7.95 6.79
C THR A 57 -1.01 -8.02 5.47
N LEU A 58 -0.71 -6.86 4.90
CA LEU A 58 0.14 -6.69 3.74
C LEU A 58 1.47 -6.08 4.16
N VAL A 59 2.58 -6.74 3.88
CA VAL A 59 3.93 -6.20 4.05
C VAL A 59 4.43 -5.75 2.68
N TYR A 60 4.53 -4.44 2.49
CA TYR A 60 5.04 -3.81 1.27
C TYR A 60 6.44 -3.25 1.54
N ASN A 61 7.46 -3.85 0.91
CA ASN A 61 8.88 -3.49 1.14
C ASN A 61 9.27 -3.44 2.62
N GLY A 62 8.73 -4.35 3.43
CA GLY A 62 9.01 -4.41 4.87
C GLY A 62 8.07 -3.59 5.75
N ILE A 63 7.25 -2.70 5.18
CA ILE A 63 6.29 -1.88 5.93
C ILE A 63 4.93 -2.62 6.00
N PRO A 64 4.38 -2.90 7.19
CA PRO A 64 3.10 -3.59 7.33
C PRO A 64 1.90 -2.63 7.21
N PHE A 65 0.83 -3.10 6.56
CA PHE A 65 -0.44 -2.41 6.36
C PHE A 65 -1.60 -3.37 6.62
N LYS A 66 -2.68 -2.89 7.22
CA LYS A 66 -3.95 -3.64 7.31
C LYS A 66 -4.81 -3.30 6.09
N LEU A 67 -5.21 -4.33 5.32
CA LEU A 67 -6.10 -4.15 4.17
C LEU A 67 -7.45 -4.80 4.45
N PRO A 68 -8.55 -4.03 4.51
CA PRO A 68 -9.89 -4.56 4.70
C PRO A 68 -10.25 -5.62 3.66
N VAL A 69 -10.92 -6.68 4.10
CA VAL A 69 -11.50 -7.72 3.25
C VAL A 69 -13.00 -7.48 3.13
N THR A 70 -13.47 -7.20 1.92
CA THR A 70 -14.89 -7.01 1.60
C THR A 70 -15.34 -8.05 0.60
N SER A 71 -16.30 -8.89 0.99
CA SER A 71 -16.85 -9.96 0.15
C SER A 71 -15.76 -10.86 -0.48
N GLY A 72 -14.72 -11.17 0.30
CA GLY A 72 -13.60 -12.01 -0.11
C GLY A 72 -12.55 -11.32 -0.99
N ASN A 73 -12.60 -10.00 -1.15
CA ASN A 73 -11.63 -9.23 -1.92
C ASN A 73 -10.92 -8.20 -1.03
N PHE A 74 -9.67 -7.90 -1.34
CA PHE A 74 -8.92 -6.80 -0.73
C PHE A 74 -8.20 -6.00 -1.81
N GLU A 75 -8.13 -4.68 -1.65
CA GLU A 75 -7.45 -3.78 -2.59
C GLU A 75 -6.92 -2.53 -1.89
N ARG A 76 -5.72 -2.07 -2.28
CA ARG A 76 -5.19 -0.75 -1.92
C ARG A 76 -4.18 -0.24 -2.95
N GLN A 77 -4.10 1.08 -3.12
CA GLN A 77 -3.07 1.74 -3.94
C GLN A 77 -1.81 2.01 -3.11
N PHE A 78 -0.64 1.80 -3.71
CA PHE A 78 0.66 2.09 -3.09
C PHE A 78 1.56 2.86 -4.05
N VAL A 79 2.45 3.68 -3.49
CA VAL A 79 3.49 4.37 -4.27
C VAL A 79 4.68 3.44 -4.49
N ALA A 80 4.92 3.06 -5.75
CA ALA A 80 6.02 2.19 -6.14
C ALA A 80 7.39 2.71 -5.67
N ALA A 81 8.24 1.82 -5.14
CA ALA A 81 9.67 2.09 -4.98
C ALA A 81 10.38 1.91 -6.33
N PRO A 82 11.44 2.66 -6.65
CA PRO A 82 12.31 2.31 -7.77
C PRO A 82 12.97 0.95 -7.52
N GLY A 83 13.12 0.13 -8.57
CA GLY A 83 13.78 -1.17 -8.44
C GLY A 83 12.84 -2.30 -8.03
N LEU A 84 13.37 -3.28 -7.28
CA LEU A 84 12.62 -4.44 -6.83
C LEU A 84 11.65 -4.06 -5.70
N ASN A 85 10.38 -4.43 -5.86
CA ASN A 85 9.34 -4.28 -4.85
C ASN A 85 8.87 -5.68 -4.43
N ASN A 86 8.77 -5.90 -3.12
CA ASN A 86 8.35 -7.18 -2.53
C ASN A 86 7.04 -6.98 -1.75
N ILE A 87 6.08 -7.85 -2.01
CA ILE A 87 4.75 -7.82 -1.42
C ILE A 87 4.49 -9.18 -0.79
N VAL A 88 4.23 -9.20 0.51
CA VAL A 88 3.76 -10.41 1.21
C VAL A 88 2.41 -10.09 1.83
N ALA A 89 1.37 -10.84 1.48
CA ALA A 89 0.07 -10.76 2.13
C ALA A 89 -0.13 -12.00 2.99
N PHE A 90 -0.61 -11.83 4.22
CA PHE A 90 -0.88 -12.95 5.11
C PHE A 90 -2.04 -12.69 6.08
N SER A 91 -2.60 -13.77 6.61
CA SER A 91 -3.53 -13.79 7.74
C SER A 91 -3.21 -15.01 8.62
N GLU A 92 -3.46 -14.88 9.92
CA GLU A 92 -3.31 -15.96 10.89
C GLU A 92 -4.66 -16.36 11.47
N GLN A 93 -5.20 -17.48 11.00
CA GLN A 93 -6.52 -17.96 11.40
C GLN A 93 -6.39 -19.31 12.11
N ARG A 94 -6.86 -19.38 13.36
CA ARG A 94 -6.86 -20.61 14.19
C ARG A 94 -5.48 -21.26 14.29
N GLY A 95 -4.43 -20.45 14.43
CA GLY A 95 -3.04 -20.92 14.52
C GLY A 95 -2.42 -21.37 13.20
N THR A 96 -3.11 -21.21 12.07
CA THR A 96 -2.57 -21.43 10.72
C THR A 96 -2.29 -20.09 10.06
N ARG A 97 -1.05 -19.88 9.62
CA ARG A 97 -0.69 -18.72 8.79
C ARG A 97 -0.89 -19.08 7.33
N ILE A 98 -1.75 -18.33 6.63
CA ILE A 98 -1.92 -18.39 5.18
C ILE A 98 -1.26 -17.16 4.60
N LEU A 99 -0.46 -17.32 3.54
CA LEU A 99 0.22 -16.22 2.90
C LEU A 99 0.31 -16.41 1.39
N ASP A 100 0.47 -15.30 0.70
CA ASP A 100 0.89 -15.24 -0.69
C ASP A 100 1.92 -14.12 -0.87
N GLN A 101 2.76 -14.24 -1.89
CA GLN A 101 3.84 -13.30 -2.15
C GLN A 101 3.99 -13.03 -3.65
N ILE A 102 4.15 -11.75 -3.98
CA ILE A 102 4.47 -11.27 -5.32
C ILE A 102 5.66 -10.32 -5.25
N SER A 103 6.47 -10.31 -6.31
CA SER A 103 7.47 -9.27 -6.52
C SER A 103 7.36 -8.70 -7.93
N PHE A 104 7.69 -7.42 -8.06
CA PHE A 104 7.73 -6.75 -9.34
C PHE A 104 8.86 -5.72 -9.35
N TYR A 105 9.39 -5.44 -10.52
CA TYR A 105 10.36 -4.38 -10.71
C TYR A 105 9.65 -3.11 -11.19
N SER A 106 9.98 -1.96 -10.61
CA SER A 106 9.46 -0.68 -11.02
C SER A 106 10.55 0.23 -11.58
N LYS A 107 10.24 0.91 -12.68
CA LYS A 107 11.01 2.05 -13.20
C LYS A 107 10.42 3.40 -12.76
N ALA A 108 9.59 3.40 -11.71
CA ALA A 108 9.07 4.64 -11.14
C ALA A 108 10.24 5.55 -10.72
N PRO A 109 10.13 6.88 -10.91
CA PRO A 109 11.16 7.81 -10.48
C PRO A 109 11.40 7.74 -8.98
N SER A 110 12.66 7.95 -8.58
CA SER A 110 13.04 8.04 -7.16
C SER A 110 12.29 9.14 -6.40
N ARG A 111 12.17 8.95 -5.09
CA ARG A 111 11.66 9.92 -4.13
C ARG A 111 12.66 10.04 -2.99
N ASP A 112 13.10 11.26 -2.71
CA ASP A 112 14.01 11.52 -1.60
C ASP A 112 13.30 11.36 -0.25
N LEU A 113 11.99 11.62 -0.20
CA LEU A 113 11.17 11.50 0.99
C LEU A 113 9.82 10.86 0.65
N LYS A 114 9.46 9.81 1.38
CA LYS A 114 8.11 9.25 1.47
C LYS A 114 7.68 9.22 2.93
N ILE A 115 6.44 9.58 3.22
CA ILE A 115 5.85 9.51 4.56
C ILE A 115 4.56 8.73 4.44
N PHE A 116 4.52 7.56 5.08
CA PHE A 116 3.32 6.76 5.21
C PHE A 116 2.67 7.06 6.56
N LEU A 117 1.37 7.33 6.54
CA LEU A 117 0.51 7.33 7.72
C LEU A 117 -0.37 6.08 7.67
N THR A 118 -0.43 5.34 8.77
CA THR A 118 -1.40 4.27 9.01
C THR A 118 -2.00 4.44 10.39
N TRP A 119 -3.17 3.84 10.63
CA TRP A 119 -3.79 3.83 11.95
C TRP A 119 -4.48 2.50 12.23
N ASP A 120 -4.89 2.27 13.47
CA ASP A 120 -5.31 0.96 13.96
C ASP A 120 -6.83 0.74 14.03
N THR A 121 -7.63 1.78 13.74
CA THR A 121 -9.09 1.72 13.74
C THR A 121 -9.66 1.66 12.31
N ASP A 122 -10.57 0.72 12.10
CA ASP A 122 -11.28 0.57 10.82
C ASP A 122 -12.42 1.59 10.74
N GLY A 123 -12.70 2.07 9.54
CA GLY A 123 -13.76 3.04 9.29
C GLY A 123 -13.45 4.46 9.73
N THR A 124 -12.37 4.77 10.44
CA THR A 124 -12.02 6.14 10.85
C THR A 124 -11.20 6.87 9.79
N ASP A 125 -11.11 8.19 9.93
CA ASP A 125 -10.42 9.10 9.00
C ASP A 125 -9.36 9.93 9.73
N VAL A 126 -8.10 9.79 9.32
CA VAL A 126 -6.94 10.48 9.89
C VAL A 126 -6.14 11.12 8.76
N ASP A 127 -6.08 12.46 8.73
CA ASP A 127 -5.36 13.18 7.69
C ASP A 127 -3.86 13.29 8.01
N LEU A 128 -3.02 13.14 6.98
CA LEU A 128 -1.60 13.47 6.98
C LEU A 128 -1.37 14.88 6.45
N TRP A 129 -0.75 15.72 7.28
CA TRP A 129 -0.37 17.08 6.91
C TRP A 129 1.15 17.23 7.00
N VAL A 130 1.77 17.73 5.93
CA VAL A 130 3.22 17.96 5.87
C VAL A 130 3.48 19.42 5.56
N THR A 131 4.01 20.17 6.52
CA THR A 131 4.49 21.53 6.28
C THR A 131 5.96 21.48 5.90
N GLU A 132 6.28 21.97 4.72
CA GLU A 132 7.61 21.91 4.10
C GLU A 132 8.50 23.09 4.54
N PRO A 133 9.82 23.06 4.26
CA PRO A 133 10.75 24.14 4.61
C PRO A 133 10.37 25.51 4.05
N THR A 134 9.60 25.53 2.95
CA THR A 134 9.08 26.76 2.32
C THR A 134 7.93 27.40 3.10
N GLY A 135 7.42 26.73 4.14
CA GLY A 135 6.22 27.11 4.89
C GLY A 135 4.92 26.65 4.26
N GLU A 136 4.96 25.99 3.10
CA GLU A 136 3.75 25.46 2.44
C GLU A 136 3.32 24.14 3.07
N LYS A 137 2.01 23.98 3.29
CA LYS A 137 1.43 22.77 3.87
C LYS A 137 0.78 21.93 2.77
N CYS A 138 1.24 20.70 2.62
CA CYS A 138 0.62 19.66 1.78
C CYS A 138 -0.37 18.85 2.62
N TYR A 139 -1.63 18.77 2.17
CA TYR A 139 -2.73 18.06 2.83
C TYR A 139 -3.88 17.79 1.84
N TYR A 140 -4.97 17.13 2.25
CA TYR A 140 -6.08 16.75 1.36
C TYR A 140 -6.63 17.91 0.51
N GLY A 141 -6.67 19.14 1.06
CA GLY A 141 -7.16 20.35 0.39
C GLY A 141 -6.11 21.06 -0.47
N PHE A 142 -4.83 20.70 -0.31
CA PHE A 142 -3.71 21.24 -1.08
C PHE A 142 -2.68 20.13 -1.32
N LYS A 143 -3.02 19.22 -2.25
CA LYS A 143 -2.29 17.96 -2.43
C LYS A 143 -0.95 18.07 -3.13
N ASN A 144 -0.61 19.24 -3.70
CA ASN A 144 0.64 19.43 -4.43
C ASN A 144 1.28 20.74 -4.04
N SER A 145 2.53 20.69 -3.57
CA SER A 145 3.30 21.86 -3.19
C SER A 145 4.19 22.39 -4.31
N LYS A 146 4.70 23.61 -4.12
CA LYS A 146 5.59 24.34 -5.02
C LYS A 146 6.93 23.64 -5.21
N ILE A 147 7.43 22.93 -4.19
CA ILE A 147 8.68 22.17 -4.31
C ILE A 147 8.44 20.75 -4.84
N GLY A 148 7.20 20.40 -5.19
CA GLY A 148 6.84 19.13 -5.80
C GLY A 148 6.52 18.01 -4.81
N GLY A 149 6.22 18.37 -3.56
CA GLY A 149 5.63 17.47 -2.59
C GLY A 149 4.20 17.13 -2.99
N SER A 150 3.76 15.91 -2.74
CA SER A 150 2.48 15.42 -3.21
C SER A 150 1.84 14.42 -2.24
N LEU A 151 0.57 14.61 -1.90
CA LEU A 151 -0.25 13.61 -1.21
C LEU A 151 -0.81 12.64 -2.25
N ASP A 152 -0.10 11.52 -2.44
CA ASP A 152 -0.30 10.55 -3.52
C ASP A 152 -1.41 9.53 -3.24
N VAL A 153 -1.56 9.16 -1.97
CA VAL A 153 -2.59 8.22 -1.51
C VAL A 153 -3.26 8.87 -0.31
N ASP A 154 -4.58 8.84 -0.31
CA ASP A 154 -5.46 9.56 0.62
C ASP A 154 -6.65 8.62 0.90
N VAL A 155 -6.50 7.80 1.93
CA VAL A 155 -7.50 6.81 2.32
C VAL A 155 -8.31 7.40 3.45
N THR A 156 -9.63 7.44 3.31
CA THR A 156 -10.52 8.04 4.34
C THR A 156 -11.43 7.02 5.03
N THR A 157 -11.20 5.72 4.78
CA THR A 157 -12.14 4.65 5.16
C THR A 157 -11.59 3.68 6.20
N GLY A 158 -10.47 3.99 6.85
CA GLY A 158 -9.83 3.13 7.85
C GLY A 158 -8.48 2.55 7.45
N PHE A 159 -7.65 2.28 8.46
CA PHE A 159 -6.27 1.76 8.44
C PHE A 159 -5.23 2.51 7.58
N GLY A 160 -5.65 3.39 6.67
CA GLY A 160 -4.78 4.04 5.72
C GLY A 160 -4.35 3.14 4.55
N PRO A 161 -3.24 3.47 3.86
CA PRO A 161 -2.36 4.57 4.18
C PRO A 161 -2.82 5.92 3.63
N GLU A 162 -2.39 7.01 4.27
CA GLU A 162 -2.09 8.23 3.53
C GLU A 162 -0.60 8.29 3.22
N VAL A 163 -0.23 8.80 2.04
CA VAL A 163 1.17 8.82 1.59
C VAL A 163 1.53 10.17 0.99
N TYR A 164 2.43 10.89 1.67
CA TYR A 164 3.13 12.04 1.09
C TYR A 164 4.43 11.59 0.43
N THR A 165 4.74 12.12 -0.76
CA THR A 165 6.06 11.93 -1.38
C THR A 165 6.64 13.21 -1.95
N LEU A 166 7.97 13.29 -1.97
CA LEU A 166 8.72 14.40 -2.54
C LEU A 166 9.90 13.86 -3.36
N ALA A 167 9.98 14.29 -4.62
CA ALA A 167 10.99 13.80 -5.56
C ALA A 167 12.39 14.29 -5.21
N ARG A 168 12.52 15.56 -4.82
CA ARG A 168 13.77 16.20 -4.48
C ARG A 168 13.59 16.95 -3.16
N ALA A 169 14.12 16.39 -2.09
CA ALA A 169 14.04 17.03 -0.79
C ALA A 169 14.99 18.23 -0.75
N VAL A 170 14.54 19.35 -0.18
CA VAL A 170 15.38 20.53 0.04
C VAL A 170 15.78 20.57 1.52
N PRO A 171 16.95 21.11 1.88
CA PRO A 171 17.34 21.25 3.28
C PRO A 171 16.33 22.09 4.07
N GLY A 172 16.11 21.71 5.32
CA GLY A 172 15.23 22.39 6.26
C GLY A 172 14.27 21.45 6.99
N ASN A 173 13.26 22.05 7.61
CA ASN A 173 12.32 21.36 8.48
C ASN A 173 11.05 20.95 7.73
N TYR A 174 10.71 19.68 7.85
CA TYR A 174 9.44 19.09 7.44
C TYR A 174 8.63 18.75 8.68
N LYS A 175 7.61 19.56 8.99
CA LYS A 175 6.73 19.33 10.13
C LYS A 175 5.62 18.36 9.72
N ILE A 176 5.57 17.21 10.38
CA ILE A 176 4.60 16.13 10.15
C ILE A 176 3.51 16.24 11.21
N GLU A 177 2.29 16.50 10.77
CA GLU A 177 1.11 16.69 11.62
C GLU A 177 0.02 15.70 11.23
N LEU A 178 -0.76 15.26 12.20
CA LEU A 178 -1.93 14.41 12.01
C LEU A 178 -3.19 15.13 12.47
N LYS A 179 -4.30 14.90 11.75
CA LYS A 179 -5.62 15.36 12.17
C LYS A 179 -6.57 14.20 12.33
N TYR A 180 -7.20 14.06 13.51
CA TYR A 180 -8.21 13.03 13.71
C TYR A 180 -9.56 13.49 13.14
N TYR A 181 -9.75 13.39 11.84
CA TYR A 181 -10.85 14.06 11.13
C TYR A 181 -12.23 13.49 11.46
N SER A 182 -12.39 12.15 11.38
CA SER A 182 -13.65 11.47 11.67
C SER A 182 -13.41 10.21 12.50
N ASP A 183 -14.10 10.11 13.63
CA ASP A 183 -13.88 9.03 14.61
C ASP A 183 -14.77 7.80 14.40
N ASN A 184 -15.89 7.92 13.68
CA ASN A 184 -16.91 6.88 13.53
C ASN A 184 -17.20 6.06 14.81
N ASN A 185 -17.33 6.76 15.95
CA ASN A 185 -17.54 6.20 17.30
C ASN A 185 -16.34 5.46 17.93
N PHE A 186 -15.14 5.59 17.36
CA PHE A 186 -13.89 5.18 17.99
C PHE A 186 -13.27 6.39 18.70
N PRO A 187 -13.40 6.54 20.03
CA PRO A 187 -12.93 7.75 20.72
C PRO A 187 -11.41 7.97 20.65
N GLN A 188 -10.65 6.96 20.24
CA GLN A 188 -9.21 7.06 20.03
C GLN A 188 -8.72 6.13 18.91
N THR A 189 -7.58 6.45 18.32
CA THR A 189 -6.83 5.57 17.40
C THR A 189 -5.33 5.78 17.57
N GLU A 190 -4.58 4.69 17.50
CA GLU A 190 -3.12 4.72 17.41
C GLU A 190 -2.73 4.93 15.94
N ALA A 191 -1.94 5.97 15.70
CA ALA A 191 -1.42 6.31 14.38
C ALA A 191 0.09 6.08 14.33
N LYS A 192 0.55 5.53 13.21
CA LYS A 192 1.96 5.29 12.92
C LYS A 192 2.39 6.05 11.67
N ILE A 193 3.44 6.84 11.82
CA ILE A 193 4.18 7.46 10.72
C ILE A 193 5.41 6.62 10.41
N THR A 194 5.59 6.26 9.14
CA THR A 194 6.84 5.68 8.62
C THR A 194 7.44 6.63 7.59
N VAL A 195 8.59 7.21 7.93
CA VAL A 195 9.38 8.07 7.05
C VAL A 195 10.43 7.23 6.34
N VAL A 196 10.40 7.20 5.02
CA VAL A 196 11.41 6.56 4.17
C VAL A 196 12.17 7.64 3.41
N LEU A 197 13.48 7.73 3.67
CA LEU A 197 14.40 8.63 2.97
C LEU A 197 15.19 7.86 1.93
N TYR A 198 15.34 8.44 0.72
CA TYR A 198 16.17 7.91 -0.37
C TYR A 198 15.95 6.42 -0.70
N GLU A 199 14.68 6.02 -0.77
CA GLU A 199 14.27 4.62 -0.98
C GLU A 199 14.94 4.00 -2.23
N GLY A 200 15.42 2.77 -2.08
CA GLY A 200 16.10 2.01 -3.12
C GLY A 200 17.57 2.38 -3.33
N THR A 201 18.16 3.22 -2.46
CA THR A 201 19.58 3.61 -2.55
C THR A 201 20.37 3.13 -1.33
N ALA A 202 21.71 3.17 -1.41
CA ALA A 202 22.58 2.86 -0.27
C ALA A 202 22.46 3.87 0.90
N ARG A 203 21.74 4.99 0.70
CA ARG A 203 21.44 5.99 1.74
C ARG A 203 20.04 5.82 2.32
N GLU A 204 19.33 4.75 1.96
CA GLU A 204 17.98 4.52 2.47
C GLU A 204 17.96 4.54 3.99
N THR A 205 17.01 5.26 4.57
CA THR A 205 16.76 5.28 6.01
C THR A 205 15.27 5.22 6.26
N ILE A 206 14.86 4.36 7.20
CA ILE A 206 13.48 4.26 7.66
C ILE A 206 13.42 4.75 9.10
N ARG A 207 12.47 5.64 9.40
CA ARG A 207 12.18 6.13 10.76
C ARG A 207 10.70 5.92 11.04
N GLU A 208 10.39 5.45 12.24
CA GLU A 208 9.02 5.18 12.65
C GLU A 208 8.66 6.00 13.88
N TYR A 209 7.43 6.52 13.89
CA TYR A 209 6.89 7.32 14.98
C TYR A 209 5.45 6.89 15.24
N GLU A 210 5.07 6.82 16.50
CA GLU A 210 3.73 6.40 16.92
C GLU A 210 3.14 7.48 17.83
N THR A 211 1.83 7.72 17.70
CA THR A 211 1.09 8.62 18.57
C THR A 211 -0.33 8.12 18.77
N MET A 212 -0.91 8.45 19.92
CA MET A 212 -2.32 8.22 20.18
C MET A 212 -3.12 9.48 19.88
N LEU A 213 -4.15 9.37 19.04
CA LEU A 213 -5.14 10.43 18.80
C LEU A 213 -6.37 10.14 19.64
N THR A 214 -6.71 11.00 20.60
CA THR A 214 -7.76 10.75 21.62
C THR A 214 -8.95 11.69 21.53
N LYS A 215 -8.98 12.58 20.54
CA LYS A 215 -10.02 13.59 20.39
C LYS A 215 -10.27 13.91 18.92
N THR A 216 -11.50 13.71 18.49
CA THR A 216 -11.96 14.05 17.13
C THR A 216 -11.80 15.54 16.87
N GLY A 217 -11.30 15.86 15.68
CA GLY A 217 -10.93 17.20 15.25
C GLY A 217 -9.62 17.74 15.83
N SER A 218 -8.89 16.96 16.66
CA SER A 218 -7.58 17.39 17.15
C SER A 218 -6.52 17.34 16.07
N GLU A 219 -5.50 18.18 16.24
CA GLU A 219 -4.30 18.21 15.42
C GLU A 219 -3.10 17.94 16.33
N VAL A 220 -2.21 17.05 15.91
CA VAL A 220 -1.04 16.63 16.69
C VAL A 220 0.20 16.73 15.80
N VAL A 221 1.23 17.40 16.28
CA VAL A 221 2.56 17.34 15.66
C VAL A 221 3.22 16.03 16.09
N VAL A 222 3.55 15.17 15.14
CA VAL A 222 4.21 13.89 15.42
C VAL A 222 5.72 14.05 15.44
N GLU A 223 6.25 14.77 14.45
CA GLU A 223 7.69 14.98 14.29
C GLU A 223 7.98 16.24 13.48
N THR A 224 9.12 16.86 13.73
CA THR A 224 9.75 17.83 12.82
C THR A 224 11.03 17.22 12.26
N LEU A 225 10.94 16.67 11.06
CA LEU A 225 12.07 16.06 10.36
C LEU A 225 12.98 17.16 9.78
N THR A 226 14.19 17.29 10.31
CA THR A 226 15.21 18.16 9.73
C THR A 226 16.07 17.38 8.72
N LEU A 227 16.14 17.89 7.49
CA LEU A 227 17.06 17.42 6.46
C LEU A 227 18.16 18.46 6.25
N GLU A 228 19.42 18.00 6.18
CA GLU A 228 20.61 18.82 5.97
C GLU A 228 21.11 18.79 4.52
#